data_AF-A0A9X3WMQ0-F1
#
_entry.id   AF-A0A9X3WMQ0-F1
#
_cell.length_a   1.000
_cell.length_b   1.000
_cell.length_c   1.000
_cell.angle_alpha   90.00
_cell.angle_beta   90.00
_cell.angle_gamma   90.00
#
_symmetry.space_group_name_H-M   'P 1'
#
loop_
_entity.id
_entity.type
_entity.pdbx_description
1 polymer ?
#
loop_
_entity_poly.entity_id
_entity_poly.type
_entity_poly.pdbx_seq_one_letter_code
_entity_poly.pdbx_strand_id
1 'polypeptide(L)'
;MPRQARRKSNSGIYHVMLRGANRQEIFHDEEDCITFLDTVRAYKEKSSISVFSWCLMNNHVHLLLKEGDESLSETMKRIGVSYVWYYNLKYDTTGHLFQDRFRSEVVEDRRSFLAVIRYIHRNPLKAGIASHLGDWQWSSFTGIMGEYRYPRDLLDRDFVLQAFSNDKTIARNKFKAFCEKQNDEESLDEKYEVKKRLTDVDARNAIREMLCGVEIAQVKSMPRIERNKILYEIKVIKGLSQRQASRIFGVSASLINKVQSRQ
;
A
#
# COMPACT_ATOMS: atom_id res chain seq x y z
N MET A 1 -16.10 12.45 3.52
CA MET A 1 -16.33 11.50 4.63
C MET A 1 -15.27 11.77 5.68
N PRO A 2 -15.64 11.84 6.98
CA PRO A 2 -14.66 11.94 8.04
C PRO A 2 -13.72 10.74 8.00
N ARG A 3 -12.44 10.97 8.22
CA ARG A 3 -11.41 9.91 8.20
C ARG A 3 -11.56 9.05 9.46
N GLN A 4 -11.45 7.74 9.31
CA GLN A 4 -11.35 6.82 10.44
C GLN A 4 -9.97 6.97 11.11
N ALA A 5 -9.94 6.96 12.44
CA ALA A 5 -8.69 6.98 13.19
C ALA A 5 -7.87 5.71 12.90
N ARG A 6 -6.53 5.83 12.89
CA ARG A 6 -5.65 4.66 12.73
C ARG A 6 -5.80 3.74 13.93
N ARG A 7 -5.85 2.44 13.68
CA ARG A 7 -5.80 1.43 14.73
C ARG A 7 -4.40 1.46 15.37
N LYS A 8 -4.35 1.62 16.68
CA LYS A 8 -3.12 1.45 17.46
C LYS A 8 -2.83 -0.05 17.62
N SER A 9 -1.58 -0.44 17.41
CA SER A 9 -1.16 -1.83 17.56
C SER A 9 -0.83 -2.14 19.03
N ASN A 10 -1.10 -3.38 19.47
CA ASN A 10 -0.67 -3.83 20.79
C ASN A 10 0.82 -4.22 20.79
N SER A 11 1.31 -4.80 19.69
CA SER A 11 2.74 -5.12 19.52
C SER A 11 3.61 -3.87 19.20
N GLY A 12 2.97 -2.79 18.77
CA GLY A 12 3.63 -1.59 18.24
C GLY A 12 4.23 -1.79 16.84
N ILE A 13 3.97 -2.92 16.18
CA ILE A 13 4.51 -3.26 14.85
C ILE A 13 3.47 -2.96 13.77
N TYR A 14 3.93 -2.32 12.70
CA TYR A 14 3.07 -1.90 11.61
C TYR A 14 3.69 -2.19 10.24
N HIS A 15 2.83 -2.63 9.32
CA HIS A 15 3.10 -2.54 7.90
C HIS A 15 2.69 -1.15 7.40
N VAL A 16 3.66 -0.37 6.94
CA VAL A 16 3.47 1.00 6.48
C VAL A 16 3.63 1.09 4.97
N MET A 17 2.77 1.88 4.34
CA MET A 17 2.83 2.19 2.92
C MET A 17 2.74 3.69 2.65
N LEU A 18 3.65 4.18 1.82
CA LEU A 18 3.61 5.51 1.22
C LEU A 18 3.46 5.34 -0.30
N ARG A 19 2.64 6.17 -0.95
CA ARG A 19 2.41 6.06 -2.40
C ARG A 19 2.35 7.45 -3.02
N GLY A 20 2.96 7.61 -4.19
CA GLY A 20 2.90 8.82 -4.98
C GLY A 20 1.47 9.22 -5.34
N ALA A 21 1.19 10.52 -5.32
CA ALA A 21 -0.07 11.06 -5.79
C ALA A 21 -0.33 10.61 -7.23
N ASN A 22 -1.58 10.25 -7.53
CA ASN A 22 -1.95 9.69 -8.84
C ASN A 22 -1.11 8.47 -9.29
N ARG A 23 -0.47 7.75 -8.35
CA ARG A 23 0.47 6.65 -8.63
C ARG A 23 1.69 7.08 -9.45
N GLN A 24 2.03 8.37 -9.42
CA GLN A 24 3.25 8.89 -10.04
C GLN A 24 4.50 8.26 -9.43
N GLU A 25 5.55 8.18 -10.22
CA GLU A 25 6.87 7.79 -9.73
C GLU A 25 7.37 8.82 -8.70
N ILE A 26 7.95 8.31 -7.62
CA ILE A 26 8.52 9.06 -6.51
C ILE A 26 10.02 8.79 -6.35
N PHE A 27 10.56 7.85 -7.13
CA PHE A 27 11.98 7.55 -7.28
C PHE A 27 12.29 7.47 -8.78
N HIS A 28 13.01 8.46 -9.30
CA HIS A 28 13.40 8.51 -10.72
C HIS A 28 14.83 8.02 -10.95
N ASP A 29 15.66 8.08 -9.91
CA ASP A 29 17.03 7.59 -9.93
C ASP A 29 17.44 6.97 -8.58
N GLU A 30 18.70 6.52 -8.49
CA GLU A 30 19.23 5.86 -7.30
C GLU A 30 19.37 6.80 -6.10
N GLU A 31 19.66 8.08 -6.34
CA GLU A 31 19.85 9.07 -5.28
C GLU A 31 18.55 9.32 -4.52
N ASP A 32 17.41 9.26 -5.20
CA ASP A 32 16.10 9.32 -4.58
C ASP A 32 15.88 8.18 -3.57
N CYS A 33 16.20 6.95 -3.99
CA CYS A 33 16.12 5.78 -3.14
C CYS A 33 17.09 5.87 -1.95
N ILE A 34 18.33 6.31 -2.20
CA ILE A 34 19.37 6.51 -1.18
C ILE A 34 18.90 7.51 -0.13
N THR A 35 18.42 8.67 -0.58
CA THR A 35 17.98 9.78 0.27
C THR A 35 16.77 9.39 1.10
N PHE A 36 15.83 8.63 0.54
CA PHE A 36 14.70 8.12 1.31
C PHE A 36 15.16 7.18 2.42
N LEU A 37 16.04 6.22 2.12
CA LEU A 37 16.55 5.27 3.11
C LEU A 37 17.41 5.94 4.18
N ASP A 38 18.19 6.95 3.80
CA ASP A 38 18.94 7.78 4.75
C ASP A 38 18.03 8.58 5.66
N THR A 39 16.94 9.12 5.11
CA THR A 39 15.91 9.78 5.90
C THR A 39 15.30 8.80 6.91
N VAL A 40 14.93 7.58 6.48
CA VAL A 40 14.40 6.56 7.40
C VAL A 40 15.45 6.20 8.47
N ARG A 41 16.73 6.03 8.11
CA ARG A 41 17.82 5.75 9.05
C ARG A 41 18.00 6.88 10.07
N ALA A 42 18.00 8.14 9.64
CA ALA A 42 18.10 9.28 10.55
C ALA A 42 16.95 9.32 11.56
N TYR A 43 15.73 8.98 11.13
CA TYR A 43 14.58 8.89 12.04
C TYR A 43 14.50 7.57 12.82
N LYS A 44 15.19 6.51 12.36
CA LYS A 44 15.46 5.32 13.17
C LYS A 44 16.19 5.68 14.46
N GLU A 45 17.25 6.46 14.33
CA GLU A 45 18.06 6.90 15.47
C GLU A 45 17.33 7.93 16.34
N LYS A 46 16.68 8.94 15.72
CA LYS A 46 16.01 10.03 16.47
C LYS A 46 14.75 9.59 17.20
N SER A 47 14.04 8.61 16.67
CA SER A 47 12.72 8.19 17.17
C SER A 47 12.75 6.78 17.76
N SER A 48 13.93 6.16 17.83
CA SER A 48 14.16 4.81 18.35
C SER A 48 13.26 3.73 17.72
N ILE A 49 12.86 3.90 16.45
CA ILE A 49 12.06 2.88 15.76
C ILE A 49 12.91 1.66 15.41
N SER A 50 12.27 0.51 15.25
CA SER A 50 12.92 -0.68 14.66
C SER A 50 12.43 -0.87 13.24
N VAL A 51 13.31 -1.25 12.31
CA VAL A 51 12.96 -1.54 10.92
C VAL A 51 13.31 -2.99 10.62
N PHE A 52 12.28 -3.80 10.38
CA PHE A 52 12.42 -5.24 10.17
C PHE A 52 12.54 -5.60 8.69
N SER A 53 11.83 -4.89 7.81
CA SER A 53 11.88 -5.12 6.37
C SER A 53 11.45 -3.88 5.62
N TRP A 54 11.95 -3.69 4.39
CA TRP A 54 11.55 -2.60 3.51
C TRP A 54 11.68 -2.99 2.03
N CYS A 55 10.90 -2.32 1.18
CA CYS A 55 11.03 -2.37 -0.27
C CYS A 55 10.57 -1.03 -0.86
N LEU A 56 11.40 -0.42 -1.69
CA LEU A 56 11.05 0.74 -2.49
C LEU A 56 10.65 0.28 -3.88
N MET A 57 9.49 0.73 -4.35
CA MET A 57 9.00 0.57 -5.71
C MET A 57 8.97 1.95 -6.35
N ASN A 58 9.02 2.08 -7.68
CA ASN A 58 9.10 3.39 -8.35
C ASN A 58 8.06 4.41 -7.86
N ASN A 59 6.82 3.97 -7.57
CA ASN A 59 5.72 4.85 -7.16
C ASN A 59 5.22 4.65 -5.71
N HIS A 60 5.82 3.76 -4.93
CA HIS A 60 5.41 3.52 -3.55
C HIS A 60 6.48 2.81 -2.70
N VAL A 61 6.32 2.87 -1.39
CA VAL A 61 7.21 2.28 -0.40
C VAL A 61 6.44 1.33 0.49
N HIS A 62 7.05 0.21 0.84
CA HIS A 62 6.63 -0.65 1.94
C HIS A 62 7.69 -0.69 3.04
N LEU A 63 7.27 -0.48 4.29
CA LEU A 63 8.10 -0.64 5.48
C LEU A 63 7.40 -1.56 6.48
N LEU A 64 8.13 -2.44 7.14
CA LEU A 64 7.68 -3.16 8.33
C LEU A 64 8.53 -2.66 9.50
N LEU A 65 7.90 -1.93 10.41
CA LEU A 65 8.61 -1.24 11.48
C LEU A 65 7.86 -1.29 12.81
N LYS A 66 8.59 -1.11 13.91
CA LYS A 66 8.06 -0.96 15.26
C LYS A 66 8.13 0.50 15.68
N GLU A 67 7.06 1.03 16.25
CA GLU A 67 7.07 2.36 16.87
C GLU A 67 8.07 2.41 18.04
N GLY A 68 8.71 3.56 18.22
CA GLY A 68 9.71 3.82 19.25
C GLY A 68 9.21 4.85 20.26
N ASP A 69 10.01 5.89 20.49
CA ASP A 69 9.74 6.89 21.53
C ASP A 69 8.60 7.86 21.19
N GLU A 70 8.29 8.00 19.90
CA GLU A 70 7.17 8.79 19.41
C GLU A 70 6.17 7.93 18.64
N SER A 71 4.96 8.45 18.46
CA SER A 71 3.93 7.73 17.71
C SER A 71 4.35 7.48 16.26
N LEU A 72 3.95 6.35 15.70
CA LEU A 72 4.12 6.03 14.27
C LEU A 72 3.74 7.20 13.34
N SER A 73 2.67 7.92 13.69
CA SER A 73 2.18 9.03 12.86
C SER A 73 3.13 10.21 12.82
N GLU A 74 3.85 10.48 13.92
CA GLU A 74 4.82 11.56 13.99
C GLU A 74 6.10 11.18 13.23
N THR A 75 6.64 9.98 13.45
CA THR A 75 7.83 9.50 12.73
C THR A 75 7.61 9.49 11.22
N MET A 76 6.49 8.92 10.76
CA MET A 76 6.19 8.87 9.33
C MET A 76 5.87 10.24 8.74
N LYS A 77 5.35 11.18 9.53
CA LYS A 77 5.19 12.58 9.08
C LYS A 77 6.55 13.22 8.86
N ARG A 78 7.49 13.04 9.79
CA ARG A 78 8.85 13.60 9.70
C ARG A 78 9.62 13.02 8.51
N ILE A 79 9.60 11.69 8.33
CA ILE A 79 10.17 11.02 7.15
C ILE A 79 9.55 11.57 5.87
N GLY A 80 8.22 11.61 5.80
CA GLY A 80 7.51 12.07 4.59
C GLY A 80 7.81 13.52 4.24
N VAL A 81 7.80 14.42 5.23
CA VAL A 81 8.11 15.85 5.02
C VAL A 81 9.55 16.04 4.57
N SER A 82 10.51 15.38 5.22
CA SER A 82 11.94 15.46 4.86
C SER A 82 12.18 15.02 3.42
N TYR A 83 11.59 13.88 3.03
CA TYR A 83 11.74 13.39 1.66
C TYR A 83 11.05 14.27 0.62
N VAL A 84 9.83 14.77 0.90
CA VAL A 84 9.12 15.70 0.01
C VAL A 84 9.90 16.99 -0.19
N TRP A 85 10.55 17.50 0.86
CA TRP A 85 11.39 18.68 0.77
C TRP A 85 12.58 18.45 -0.17
N TYR A 86 13.31 17.35 0.01
CA TYR A 86 14.38 16.94 -0.91
C TYR A 86 13.89 16.81 -2.35
N TYR A 87 12.79 16.08 -2.56
CA TYR A 87 12.24 15.81 -3.88
C TYR A 87 11.86 17.11 -4.60
N ASN A 88 11.15 18.01 -3.90
CA ASN A 88 10.74 19.29 -4.46
C ASN A 88 11.93 20.17 -4.82
N LEU A 89 12.99 20.15 -4.01
CA LEU A 89 14.22 20.88 -4.30
C LEU A 89 14.94 20.30 -5.53
N LYS A 90 15.08 18.97 -5.61
CA LYS A 90 15.78 18.29 -6.70
C LYS A 90 15.10 18.45 -8.05
N TYR A 91 13.76 18.34 -8.08
CA TYR A 91 12.97 18.34 -9.31
C TYR A 91 12.29 19.66 -9.62
N ASP A 92 12.60 20.72 -8.86
CA ASP A 92 11.97 22.05 -8.99
C ASP A 92 10.43 21.97 -8.98
N THR A 93 9.88 21.13 -8.10
CA THR A 93 8.44 20.94 -7.94
C THR A 93 7.93 21.58 -6.65
N THR A 94 6.61 21.77 -6.56
CA THR A 94 5.97 22.26 -5.35
C THR A 94 4.76 21.41 -4.97
N GLY A 95 4.34 21.50 -3.70
CA GLY A 95 3.15 20.82 -3.21
C GLY A 95 3.37 19.39 -2.73
N HIS A 96 2.33 18.56 -2.86
CA HIS A 96 2.29 17.21 -2.29
C HIS A 96 2.84 16.15 -3.27
N LEU A 97 3.83 15.38 -2.83
CA LEU A 97 4.32 14.20 -3.57
C LEU A 97 3.44 12.97 -3.36
N PHE A 98 3.02 12.73 -2.12
CA PHE A 98 2.28 11.54 -1.72
C PHE A 98 0.76 11.73 -1.84
N GLN A 99 0.05 10.65 -2.17
CA GLN A 99 -1.40 10.65 -2.43
C GLN A 99 -2.24 11.08 -1.22
N ASP A 100 -1.84 10.64 -0.04
CA ASP A 100 -2.39 11.03 1.27
C ASP A 100 -1.27 10.74 2.30
N ARG A 101 -1.57 10.84 3.59
CA ARG A 101 -0.72 10.27 4.64
C ARG A 101 -0.50 8.78 4.40
N PHE A 102 0.53 8.22 5.01
CA PHE A 102 0.80 6.78 4.97
C PHE A 102 -0.42 5.94 5.40
N ARG A 103 -0.58 4.79 4.74
CA ARG A 103 -1.44 3.69 5.20
C ARG A 103 -0.66 2.84 6.18
N SER A 104 -1.32 2.32 7.20
CA SER A 104 -0.73 1.42 8.18
C SER A 104 -1.67 0.28 8.51
N GLU A 105 -1.15 -0.93 8.60
CA GLU A 105 -1.83 -2.09 9.17
C GLU A 105 -1.06 -2.63 10.36
N VAL A 106 -1.80 -3.01 11.42
CA VAL A 106 -1.21 -3.53 12.65
C VAL A 106 -0.75 -4.98 12.45
N VAL A 107 0.36 -5.33 13.06
CA VAL A 107 0.96 -6.68 12.98
C VAL A 107 1.07 -7.23 14.39
N GLU A 108 0.08 -8.01 14.81
CA GLU A 108 -0.07 -8.40 16.23
C GLU A 108 0.58 -9.74 16.57
N ASP A 109 0.74 -10.61 15.58
CA ASP A 109 1.20 -11.98 15.79
C ASP A 109 2.31 -12.37 14.81
N ARG A 110 3.01 -13.46 15.16
CA ARG A 110 4.13 -13.99 14.38
C ARG A 110 3.73 -14.42 12.96
N ARG A 111 2.52 -14.96 12.75
CA ARG A 111 2.06 -15.38 11.43
C ARG A 111 1.90 -14.15 10.53
N SER A 112 1.24 -13.11 11.04
CA SER A 112 1.06 -11.83 10.36
C SER A 112 2.39 -11.16 10.06
N PHE A 113 3.33 -11.18 11.01
CA PHE A 113 4.69 -10.65 10.83
C PHE A 113 5.42 -11.31 9.66
N LEU A 114 5.47 -12.65 9.64
CA LEU A 114 6.10 -13.40 8.57
C LEU A 114 5.39 -13.20 7.22
N ALA A 115 4.05 -13.15 7.21
CA ALA A 115 3.28 -12.90 6.00
C ALA A 115 3.61 -11.54 5.37
N VAL A 116 3.70 -10.47 6.18
CA VAL A 116 4.08 -9.14 5.72
C VAL A 116 5.52 -9.10 5.20
N ILE A 117 6.47 -9.72 5.90
CA ILE A 117 7.87 -9.80 5.43
C ILE A 117 7.96 -10.41 4.04
N ARG A 118 7.31 -11.57 3.83
CA ARG A 118 7.28 -12.21 2.52
C ARG A 118 6.61 -11.32 1.47
N TYR A 119 5.51 -10.67 1.82
CA TYR A 119 4.81 -9.75 0.95
C TYR A 119 5.70 -8.59 0.46
N ILE A 120 6.45 -7.97 1.38
CA ILE A 120 7.37 -6.88 1.07
C ILE A 120 8.43 -7.35 0.07
N HIS A 121 9.09 -8.48 0.32
CA HIS A 121 10.16 -8.97 -0.54
C HIS A 121 9.70 -9.51 -1.90
N ARG A 122 8.46 -9.98 -1.99
CA ARG A 122 7.88 -10.48 -3.25
C ARG A 122 7.26 -9.40 -4.12
N ASN A 123 7.13 -8.16 -3.63
CA ASN A 123 6.53 -7.07 -4.40
C ASN A 123 7.24 -6.83 -5.75
N PRO A 124 8.58 -6.77 -5.83
CA PRO A 124 9.30 -6.63 -7.09
C PRO A 124 9.01 -7.75 -8.10
N LEU A 125 8.91 -9.00 -7.62
CA LEU A 125 8.61 -10.16 -8.45
C LEU A 125 7.18 -10.08 -8.99
N LYS A 126 6.24 -9.70 -8.13
CA LYS A 126 4.84 -9.52 -8.53
C LYS A 126 4.68 -8.38 -9.55
N ALA A 127 5.45 -7.31 -9.42
CA ALA A 127 5.45 -6.19 -10.35
C ALA A 127 6.20 -6.48 -11.66
N GLY A 128 6.89 -7.62 -11.77
CA GLY A 128 7.66 -8.00 -12.95
C GLY A 128 8.95 -7.21 -13.15
N ILE A 129 9.43 -6.48 -12.13
CA ILE A 129 10.68 -5.70 -12.18
C ILE A 129 11.90 -6.50 -11.72
N ALA A 130 11.70 -7.72 -11.22
CA ALA A 130 12.74 -8.64 -10.78
C ALA A 130 12.31 -10.08 -11.03
N SER A 131 13.26 -10.93 -11.45
CA SER A 131 13.01 -12.37 -11.65
C SER A 131 13.23 -13.17 -10.37
N HIS A 132 14.14 -12.71 -9.50
CA HIS A 132 14.48 -13.33 -8.22
C HIS A 132 14.47 -12.31 -7.07
N LEU A 133 14.32 -12.78 -5.83
CA LEU A 133 14.19 -11.94 -4.62
C LEU A 133 15.39 -11.01 -4.37
N GLY A 134 16.58 -11.36 -4.87
CA GLY A 134 17.80 -10.58 -4.71
C GLY A 134 18.11 -9.64 -5.88
N ASP A 135 17.36 -9.69 -6.98
CA ASP A 135 17.66 -8.92 -8.19
C ASP A 135 17.32 -7.43 -8.00
N TRP A 136 16.30 -7.13 -7.18
CA TRP A 136 15.90 -5.77 -6.87
C TRP A 136 16.71 -5.20 -5.71
N GLN A 137 17.65 -4.30 -6.01
CA GLN A 137 18.55 -3.72 -5.01
C GLN A 137 17.83 -2.85 -3.97
N TRP A 138 16.68 -2.27 -4.32
CA TRP A 138 15.86 -1.45 -3.43
C TRP A 138 14.86 -2.28 -2.61
N SER A 139 15.30 -3.46 -2.17
CA SER A 139 14.60 -4.35 -1.25
C SER A 139 15.57 -4.79 -0.15
N SER A 140 15.06 -4.91 1.07
CA SER A 140 15.88 -5.31 2.21
C SER A 140 16.22 -6.80 2.25
N PHE A 141 15.85 -7.58 1.23
CA PHE A 141 16.01 -9.03 1.18
C PHE A 141 17.49 -9.44 1.31
N THR A 142 18.35 -8.86 0.47
CA THR A 142 19.81 -9.12 0.46
C THR A 142 20.45 -8.69 1.78
N GLY A 143 20.02 -7.57 2.37
CA GLY A 143 20.44 -7.12 3.70
C GLY A 143 20.11 -8.14 4.80
N ILE A 144 18.94 -8.78 4.75
CA ILE A 144 18.56 -9.86 5.68
C ILE A 144 19.41 -11.13 5.43
N MET A 145 19.70 -11.46 4.18
CA MET A 145 20.62 -12.55 3.83
C MET A 145 22.05 -12.32 4.33
N GLY A 146 22.39 -11.08 4.68
CA GLY A 146 23.72 -10.71 5.16
C GLY A 146 24.69 -10.36 4.04
N GLU A 147 24.17 -10.16 2.83
CA GLU A 147 24.92 -9.55 1.74
C GLU A 147 25.09 -8.06 2.05
N TYR A 148 26.30 -7.55 1.81
CA TYR A 148 26.61 -6.16 2.06
C TYR A 148 25.98 -5.28 0.98
N ARG A 149 24.85 -4.64 1.31
CA ARG A 149 24.20 -3.62 0.46
C ARG A 149 23.77 -2.43 1.30
N TYR A 150 23.70 -1.28 0.64
CA TYR A 150 23.17 -0.05 1.23
C TYR A 150 21.67 -0.20 1.59
N PRO A 151 21.18 0.43 2.66
CA PRO A 151 21.89 1.18 3.70
C PRO A 151 22.42 0.28 4.82
N ARG A 152 23.53 0.70 5.43
CA ARG A 152 24.03 0.09 6.68
C ARG A 152 23.14 0.48 7.86
N ASP A 153 23.07 -0.41 8.85
CA ASP A 153 22.47 -0.18 10.17
C ASP A 153 20.97 0.20 10.20
N LEU A 154 20.29 0.13 9.05
CA LEU A 154 18.85 0.35 9.01
C LEU A 154 18.08 -0.85 9.58
N LEU A 155 18.52 -2.09 9.31
CA LEU A 155 17.73 -3.29 9.59
C LEU A 155 18.03 -3.91 10.96
N ASP A 156 16.97 -4.20 11.71
CA ASP A 156 17.00 -5.06 12.89
C ASP A 156 16.94 -6.54 12.48
N ARG A 157 17.93 -6.94 11.66
CA ARG A 157 17.99 -8.25 10.99
C ARG A 157 17.93 -9.42 11.96
N ASP A 158 18.62 -9.32 13.09
CA ASP A 158 18.72 -10.44 14.03
C ASP A 158 17.35 -10.79 14.62
N PHE A 159 16.46 -9.80 14.84
CA PHE A 159 15.08 -10.05 15.26
C PHE A 159 14.29 -10.84 14.20
N VAL A 160 14.48 -10.50 12.92
CA VAL A 160 13.83 -11.23 11.81
C VAL A 160 14.33 -12.66 11.71
N LEU A 161 15.65 -12.87 11.78
CA LEU A 161 16.25 -14.20 11.64
C LEU A 161 15.94 -15.10 12.83
N GLN A 162 15.87 -14.55 14.05
CA GLN A 162 15.45 -15.29 15.25
C GLN A 162 14.06 -15.89 15.12
N ALA A 163 13.18 -15.31 14.29
CA ALA A 163 11.89 -15.92 14.01
C ALA A 163 12.03 -17.28 13.31
N PHE A 164 13.14 -17.59 12.64
CA PHE A 164 13.35 -18.84 11.89
C PHE A 164 14.25 -19.86 12.59
N SER A 165 15.30 -19.38 13.26
CA SER A 165 16.22 -20.21 14.06
C SER A 165 17.14 -19.33 14.90
N ASN A 166 17.69 -19.89 15.98
CA ASN A 166 18.77 -19.26 16.75
C ASN A 166 20.13 -19.37 16.02
N ASP A 167 20.29 -20.35 15.13
CA ASP A 167 21.47 -20.46 14.28
C ASP A 167 21.32 -19.55 13.05
N LYS A 168 22.27 -18.63 12.86
CA LYS A 168 22.21 -17.59 11.80
C LYS A 168 22.20 -18.19 10.39
N THR A 169 22.91 -19.30 10.17
CA THR A 169 23.00 -19.94 8.85
C THR A 169 21.70 -20.68 8.54
N ILE A 170 21.19 -21.44 9.50
CA ILE A 170 19.89 -22.13 9.37
C ILE A 170 18.77 -21.11 9.21
N ALA A 171 18.79 -20.01 9.97
CA ALA A 171 17.80 -18.95 9.88
C ALA A 171 17.73 -18.33 8.48
N ARG A 172 18.88 -17.99 7.88
CA ARG A 172 18.96 -17.43 6.52
C ARG A 172 18.40 -18.39 5.47
N ASN A 173 18.78 -19.67 5.54
CA ASN A 173 18.28 -20.68 4.60
C ASN A 173 16.76 -20.87 4.72
N LYS A 174 16.24 -20.92 5.96
CA LYS A 174 14.79 -20.99 6.21
C LYS A 174 14.06 -19.74 5.76
N PHE A 175 14.63 -18.55 6.00
CA PHE A 175 14.08 -17.27 5.57
C PHE A 175 13.97 -17.21 4.04
N LYS A 176 15.07 -17.53 3.33
CA LYS A 176 15.09 -17.57 1.86
C LYS A 176 14.02 -18.51 1.32
N ALA A 177 14.01 -19.77 1.79
CA ALA A 177 13.01 -20.76 1.36
C ALA A 177 11.57 -20.32 1.68
N PHE A 178 11.35 -19.62 2.80
CA PHE A 178 10.04 -19.08 3.15
C PHE A 178 9.58 -17.97 2.19
N CYS A 179 10.47 -17.06 1.79
CA CYS A 179 10.15 -15.99 0.85
C CYS A 179 9.97 -16.50 -0.59
N GLU A 180 10.68 -17.55 -0.99
CA GLU A 180 10.59 -18.16 -2.32
C GLU A 180 9.27 -18.89 -2.57
N LYS A 181 8.68 -19.49 -1.51
CA LYS A 181 7.37 -20.15 -1.60
C LYS A 181 6.30 -19.21 -2.17
N GLN A 182 5.69 -19.63 -3.29
CA GLN A 182 4.41 -19.11 -3.73
C GLN A 182 3.33 -19.63 -2.76
N ASN A 183 2.57 -18.72 -2.15
CA ASN A 183 1.31 -19.10 -1.51
C ASN A 183 0.17 -18.59 -2.39
N ASP A 184 -0.76 -19.47 -2.71
CA ASP A 184 -2.07 -19.15 -3.31
C ASP A 184 -3.07 -18.61 -2.26
N GLU A 185 -2.71 -18.67 -0.96
CA GLU A 185 -3.55 -18.18 0.14
C GLU A 185 -3.62 -16.65 0.13
N GLU A 186 -4.85 -16.15 -0.15
CA GLU A 186 -5.34 -14.78 -0.01
C GLU A 186 -4.22 -13.77 0.08
N SER A 187 -3.75 -13.33 -1.08
CA SER A 187 -2.76 -12.27 -1.12
C SER A 187 -3.28 -11.13 -0.24
N LEU A 188 -2.41 -10.65 0.65
CA LEU A 188 -2.58 -9.36 1.30
C LEU A 188 -3.01 -8.29 0.28
N ASP A 189 -2.66 -8.45 -0.99
CA ASP A 189 -3.17 -7.66 -2.11
C ASP A 189 -4.70 -7.62 -2.29
N GLU A 190 -5.50 -8.61 -1.89
CA GLU A 190 -6.97 -8.43 -1.94
C GLU A 190 -7.45 -7.33 -0.99
N LYS A 191 -6.67 -7.03 0.07
CA LYS A 191 -6.85 -5.84 0.94
C LYS A 191 -6.14 -4.59 0.43
N TYR A 192 -5.09 -4.72 -0.39
CA TYR A 192 -4.18 -3.62 -0.75
C TYR A 192 -4.25 -3.14 -2.21
N GLU A 193 -4.67 -3.98 -3.14
CA GLU A 193 -5.06 -3.55 -4.47
C GLU A 193 -6.37 -2.78 -4.36
N VAL A 194 -6.33 -1.54 -4.83
CA VAL A 194 -7.54 -0.82 -5.23
C VAL A 194 -8.27 -1.77 -6.18
N LYS A 195 -9.38 -2.38 -5.72
CA LYS A 195 -10.30 -3.22 -6.51
C LYS A 195 -10.11 -2.88 -7.99
N LYS A 196 -9.52 -3.81 -8.78
CA LYS A 196 -9.17 -3.60 -10.19
C LYS A 196 -10.30 -2.78 -10.82
N ARG A 197 -10.06 -1.48 -11.02
CA ARG A 197 -11.16 -0.56 -11.36
C ARG A 197 -11.56 -0.90 -12.78
N LEU A 198 -12.86 -1.03 -13.01
CA LEU A 198 -13.37 -1.11 -14.37
C LEU A 198 -12.93 0.15 -15.11
N THR A 199 -12.57 0.01 -16.39
CA THR A 199 -12.43 1.18 -17.25
C THR A 199 -13.79 1.87 -17.37
N ASP A 200 -13.85 3.14 -17.77
CA ASP A 200 -15.14 3.81 -17.98
C ASP A 200 -15.95 3.18 -19.14
N VAL A 201 -15.32 2.36 -19.99
CA VAL A 201 -16.00 1.54 -21.02
C VAL A 201 -16.61 0.31 -20.38
N ASP A 202 -15.83 -0.48 -19.65
CA ASP A 202 -16.31 -1.71 -19.00
C ASP A 202 -17.36 -1.41 -17.93
N ALA A 203 -17.19 -0.30 -17.20
CA ALA A 203 -18.16 0.20 -16.25
C ALA A 203 -19.51 0.51 -16.92
N ARG A 204 -19.49 1.13 -18.10
CA ARG A 204 -20.73 1.40 -18.86
C ARG A 204 -21.36 0.11 -19.37
N ASN A 205 -20.56 -0.85 -19.83
CA ASN A 205 -21.08 -2.13 -20.31
C ASN A 205 -21.73 -2.94 -19.18
N ALA A 206 -21.05 -3.08 -18.03
CA ALA A 206 -21.60 -3.74 -16.85
C ALA A 206 -22.88 -3.06 -16.33
N ILE A 207 -22.93 -1.72 -16.36
CA ILE A 207 -24.13 -0.97 -16.01
C ILE A 207 -25.27 -1.26 -17.01
N ARG A 208 -25.00 -1.28 -18.32
CA ARG A 208 -26.03 -1.55 -19.34
C ARG A 208 -26.62 -2.95 -19.20
N GLU A 209 -25.78 -3.95 -18.92
CA GLU A 209 -26.24 -5.32 -18.67
C GLU A 209 -27.21 -5.40 -17.49
N MET A 210 -26.96 -4.62 -16.42
CA MET A 210 -27.85 -4.55 -15.26
C MET A 210 -29.13 -3.73 -15.47
N LEU A 211 -29.12 -2.76 -16.38
CA LEU A 211 -30.25 -1.85 -16.60
C LEU A 211 -31.40 -2.48 -17.39
N CYS A 212 -31.27 -3.73 -17.88
CA CYS A 212 -32.32 -4.52 -18.52
C CYS A 212 -33.19 -3.72 -19.52
N GLY A 213 -32.57 -2.86 -20.35
CA GLY A 213 -33.26 -2.07 -21.37
C GLY A 213 -33.50 -0.59 -21.04
N VAL A 214 -33.17 -0.12 -19.84
CA VAL A 214 -33.18 1.32 -19.50
C VAL A 214 -31.89 1.99 -19.96
N GLU A 215 -31.99 3.14 -20.65
CA GLU A 215 -30.80 3.89 -21.03
C GLU A 215 -30.18 4.61 -19.82
N ILE A 216 -28.85 4.58 -19.71
CA ILE A 216 -28.09 5.27 -18.65
C ILE A 216 -28.51 6.74 -18.49
N ALA A 217 -28.75 7.44 -19.62
CA ALA A 217 -29.10 8.85 -19.63
C ALA A 217 -30.47 9.15 -19.01
N GLN A 218 -31.39 8.17 -19.03
CA GLN A 218 -32.75 8.31 -18.50
C GLN A 218 -32.81 8.16 -16.98
N VAL A 219 -31.88 7.41 -16.40
CA VAL A 219 -31.87 7.07 -14.96
C VAL A 219 -31.91 8.30 -14.05
N LYS A 220 -31.23 9.39 -14.41
CA LYS A 220 -31.25 10.63 -13.60
C LYS A 220 -32.64 11.27 -13.49
N SER A 221 -33.48 11.07 -14.51
CA SER A 221 -34.82 11.65 -14.64
C SER A 221 -35.94 10.73 -14.15
N MET A 222 -35.62 9.48 -13.78
CA MET A 222 -36.60 8.52 -13.29
C MET A 222 -37.16 8.90 -11.90
N PRO A 223 -38.37 8.41 -11.57
CA PRO A 223 -38.93 8.54 -10.23
C PRO A 223 -37.94 8.10 -9.16
N ARG A 224 -37.93 8.82 -8.02
CA ARG A 224 -36.93 8.64 -6.95
C ARG A 224 -36.81 7.18 -6.49
N ILE A 225 -37.93 6.45 -6.42
CA ILE A 225 -37.97 5.06 -5.96
C ILE A 225 -37.21 4.16 -6.93
N GLU A 226 -37.55 4.22 -8.22
CA GLU A 226 -36.95 3.39 -9.27
C GLU A 226 -35.48 3.73 -9.52
N ARG A 227 -35.15 5.03 -9.60
CA ARG A 227 -33.76 5.47 -9.72
C ARG A 227 -32.91 4.96 -8.55
N ASN A 228 -33.42 5.06 -7.32
CA ASN A 228 -32.67 4.62 -6.16
C ASN A 228 -32.49 3.09 -6.15
N LYS A 229 -33.45 2.31 -6.65
CA LYS A 229 -33.29 0.86 -6.82
C LYS A 229 -32.12 0.56 -7.77
N ILE A 230 -32.08 1.19 -8.93
CA ILE A 230 -30.98 1.07 -9.90
C ILE A 230 -29.64 1.47 -9.28
N LEU A 231 -29.58 2.64 -8.64
CA LEU A 231 -28.36 3.15 -8.00
C LEU A 231 -27.88 2.27 -6.83
N TYR A 232 -28.76 1.46 -6.24
CA TYR A 232 -28.41 0.46 -5.25
C TYR A 232 -27.78 -0.78 -5.90
N GLU A 233 -28.45 -1.34 -6.91
CA GLU A 233 -28.05 -2.58 -7.56
C GLU A 233 -26.66 -2.48 -8.20
N ILE A 234 -26.34 -1.36 -8.85
CA ILE A 234 -25.02 -1.13 -9.46
C ILE A 234 -23.86 -1.11 -8.45
N LYS A 235 -24.12 -0.92 -7.15
CA LYS A 235 -23.05 -0.90 -6.13
C LYS A 235 -22.42 -2.26 -5.93
N VAL A 236 -23.09 -3.32 -6.35
CA VAL A 236 -22.61 -4.69 -6.28
C VAL A 236 -21.59 -4.99 -7.38
N ILE A 237 -21.54 -4.18 -8.45
CA ILE A 237 -20.58 -4.32 -9.55
C ILE A 237 -19.15 -4.20 -9.02
N LYS A 238 -18.41 -5.31 -9.03
CA LYS A 238 -17.01 -5.37 -8.58
C LYS A 238 -16.16 -4.47 -9.48
N GLY A 239 -15.41 -3.55 -8.87
CA GLY A 239 -14.51 -2.64 -9.58
C GLY A 239 -15.14 -1.30 -10.03
N LEU A 240 -16.45 -1.11 -9.87
CA LEU A 240 -17.10 0.18 -10.14
C LEU A 240 -16.95 1.12 -8.94
N SER A 241 -16.32 2.29 -9.14
CA SER A 241 -16.26 3.31 -8.08
C SER A 241 -17.51 4.21 -8.07
N GLN A 242 -17.86 4.72 -6.89
CA GLN A 242 -18.99 5.65 -6.73
C GLN A 242 -18.81 6.94 -7.54
N ARG A 243 -17.56 7.37 -7.75
CA ARG A 243 -17.25 8.51 -8.62
C ARG A 243 -17.43 8.18 -10.10
N GLN A 244 -17.12 6.95 -10.52
CA GLN A 244 -17.41 6.49 -11.88
C GLN A 244 -18.91 6.43 -12.12
N ALA A 245 -19.67 5.81 -11.23
CA ALA A 245 -21.12 5.78 -11.31
C ALA A 245 -21.73 7.20 -11.35
N SER A 246 -21.25 8.11 -10.50
CA SER A 246 -21.68 9.52 -10.48
C SER A 246 -21.47 10.23 -11.82
N ARG A 247 -20.31 10.04 -12.46
CA ARG A 247 -20.02 10.60 -13.78
C ARG A 247 -20.85 9.95 -14.89
N ILE A 248 -21.02 8.62 -14.85
CA ILE A 248 -21.76 7.86 -15.88
C ILE A 248 -23.25 8.22 -15.87
N PHE A 249 -23.87 8.29 -14.68
CA PHE A 249 -25.30 8.61 -14.54
C PHE A 249 -25.60 10.11 -14.49
N GLY A 250 -24.57 10.97 -14.36
CA GLY A 250 -24.76 12.41 -14.22
C GLY A 250 -25.50 12.81 -12.93
N VAL A 251 -25.31 12.05 -11.84
CA VAL A 251 -25.90 12.33 -10.53
C VAL A 251 -24.81 12.54 -9.47
N SER A 252 -25.12 13.21 -8.37
CA SER A 252 -24.12 13.50 -7.34
C SER A 252 -23.62 12.21 -6.64
N ALA A 253 -22.32 12.13 -6.35
CA ALA A 253 -21.75 11.00 -5.60
C ALA A 253 -22.37 10.85 -4.20
N SER A 254 -22.86 11.95 -3.60
CA SER A 254 -23.61 11.88 -2.34
C SER A 254 -24.96 11.18 -2.48
N LEU A 255 -25.66 11.35 -3.61
CA LEU A 255 -26.92 10.65 -3.86
C LEU A 255 -26.65 9.15 -3.91
N ILE A 256 -25.66 8.73 -4.71
CA ILE A 256 -25.32 7.31 -4.84
C ILE A 256 -24.92 6.73 -3.48
N ASN A 257 -24.09 7.42 -2.69
CA ASN A 257 -23.72 6.94 -1.35
C ASN A 257 -24.91 6.76 -0.40
N LYS A 258 -25.89 7.68 -0.40
CA LYS A 258 -27.03 7.68 0.51
C LYS A 258 -28.07 6.59 0.21
N VAL A 259 -28.08 6.04 -1.00
CA VAL A 259 -28.97 4.94 -1.37
C VAL A 259 -28.54 3.67 -0.62
N GLN A 260 -29.32 3.22 0.36
CA GLN A 260 -29.13 1.97 1.10
C GLN A 260 -30.26 1.00 0.74
N SER A 261 -30.06 -0.31 0.90
CA SER A 261 -31.14 -1.29 0.75
C SER A 261 -32.25 -0.92 1.73
N ARG A 262 -33.41 -0.57 1.21
CA ARG A 262 -34.64 -0.64 2.00
C ARG A 262 -35.27 -1.99 1.70
N GLN A 263 -35.53 -2.75 2.76
CA GLN A 263 -36.59 -3.77 2.77
C GLN A 263 -37.90 -3.13 2.32
#